data_AF-A0A2I8A1G6-F1
#
_entry.id   AF-A0A2I8A1G6-F1
#
_cell.length_a   1.000
_cell.length_b   1.000
_cell.length_c   1.000
_cell.angle_alpha   90.00
_cell.angle_beta   90.00
_cell.angle_gamma   90.00
#
_symmetry.space_group_name_H-M   'P 1'
#
loop_
_entity.id
_entity.type
_entity.pdbx_description
1 polymer ?
#
loop_
_entity_poly.entity_id
_entity_poly.type
_entity_poly.pdbx_seq_one_letter_code
_entity_poly.pdbx_strand_id
1 'polypeptide(L)'
;MWFSNSLENQLQHWNEVISKQPQNPNAYIRRGMVKFQLAEITTSIQDFDTAEQLDRRLTPYLWQRGLSYYYAERFAEGAQQFEIDLTVNSQDVEETVWRYLCIAQLKGVSEAKKSLLPVKNDPREIMRCVYDLYAGNCTIDDVLQVGSGGNRSQFYAHLYLGLYYEAENIVELAKDYIVKAADKYQVEDYMWYLAQVHKKVRGW
;
A
#
# COMPACT_ATOMS: atom_id res chain seq x y z
N MET A 1 -12.06 -17.33 -6.72
CA MET A 1 -12.02 -17.74 -8.15
C MET A 1 -12.35 -16.59 -9.11
N TRP A 2 -13.44 -15.82 -8.94
CA TRP A 2 -13.82 -14.75 -9.87
C TRP A 2 -12.78 -13.62 -10.06
N PHE A 3 -12.15 -13.13 -8.99
CA PHE A 3 -11.12 -12.08 -9.09
C PHE A 3 -9.80 -12.58 -9.67
N SER A 4 -9.39 -13.82 -9.38
CA SER A 4 -8.19 -14.42 -9.99
C SER A 4 -8.32 -14.44 -11.50
N ASN A 5 -9.49 -14.86 -12.01
CA ASN A 5 -9.76 -14.88 -13.45
C ASN A 5 -9.74 -13.47 -14.06
N SER A 6 -10.22 -12.45 -13.34
CA SER A 6 -10.15 -11.06 -13.82
C SER A 6 -8.71 -10.53 -13.87
N LEU A 7 -7.91 -10.77 -12.81
CA LEU A 7 -6.51 -10.34 -12.75
C LEU A 7 -5.64 -11.08 -13.78
N GLU A 8 -5.86 -12.37 -13.99
CA GLU A 8 -5.16 -13.15 -15.03
C GLU A 8 -5.49 -12.64 -16.44
N ASN A 9 -6.76 -12.30 -16.70
CA ASN A 9 -7.15 -11.66 -17.96
C ASN A 9 -6.48 -10.30 -18.15
N GLN A 10 -6.38 -9.48 -17.09
CA GLN A 10 -5.68 -8.20 -17.13
C GLN A 10 -4.17 -8.40 -17.36
N LEU A 11 -3.56 -9.39 -16.72
CA LEU A 11 -2.16 -9.74 -16.92
C LEU A 11 -1.89 -10.11 -18.37
N GLN A 12 -2.74 -10.95 -18.95
CA GLN A 12 -2.65 -11.34 -20.36
C GLN A 12 -2.80 -10.13 -21.29
N HIS A 13 -3.77 -9.26 -21.02
CA HIS A 13 -3.95 -8.03 -21.79
C HIS A 13 -2.68 -7.16 -21.79
N TRP A 14 -2.07 -6.92 -20.63
CA TRP A 14 -0.85 -6.11 -20.56
C TRP A 14 0.37 -6.79 -21.19
N ASN A 15 0.45 -8.12 -21.17
CA ASN A 15 1.46 -8.86 -21.94
C ASN A 15 1.33 -8.60 -23.44
N GLU A 16 0.10 -8.59 -23.98
CA GLU A 16 -0.16 -8.28 -25.39
C GLU A 16 0.13 -6.82 -25.75
N VAL A 17 -0.17 -5.88 -24.86
CA VAL A 17 0.17 -4.47 -25.07
C VAL A 17 1.69 -4.30 -25.12
N ILE A 18 2.43 -4.90 -24.17
CA ILE A 18 3.90 -4.82 -24.12
C ILE A 18 4.54 -5.48 -25.34
N SER A 19 3.99 -6.59 -25.85
CA SER A 19 4.54 -7.22 -27.06
C SER A 19 4.40 -6.35 -28.31
N LYS A 20 3.33 -5.54 -28.38
CA LYS A 20 3.10 -4.58 -29.48
C LYS A 20 3.81 -3.24 -29.26
N GLN A 21 4.00 -2.84 -28.01
CA GLN A 21 4.54 -1.53 -27.61
C GLN A 21 5.59 -1.68 -26.50
N PRO A 22 6.76 -2.28 -26.80
CA PRO A 22 7.75 -2.63 -25.78
C PRO A 22 8.41 -1.41 -25.11
N GLN A 23 8.26 -0.21 -25.68
CA GLN A 23 8.78 1.05 -25.14
C GLN A 23 7.70 1.90 -24.45
N ASN A 24 6.51 1.35 -24.19
CA ASN A 24 5.45 2.08 -23.48
C ASN A 24 5.57 1.87 -21.95
N PRO A 25 6.12 2.83 -21.18
CA PRO A 25 6.31 2.66 -19.74
C PRO A 25 4.99 2.44 -18.99
N ASN A 26 3.89 3.06 -19.44
CA ASN A 26 2.59 2.91 -18.79
C ASN A 26 2.08 1.47 -18.84
N ALA A 27 2.41 0.70 -19.89
CA ALA A 27 2.03 -0.69 -19.99
C ALA A 27 2.73 -1.54 -18.92
N TYR A 28 4.00 -1.26 -18.64
CA TYR A 28 4.74 -1.90 -17.54
C TYR A 28 4.19 -1.50 -16.17
N ILE A 29 3.89 -0.21 -15.93
CA ILE A 29 3.25 0.21 -14.67
C ILE A 29 1.97 -0.59 -14.41
N ARG A 30 1.10 -0.67 -15.43
CA ARG A 30 -0.18 -1.37 -15.30
C ARG A 30 0.01 -2.87 -15.08
N ARG A 31 0.96 -3.51 -15.75
CA ARG A 31 1.29 -4.91 -15.51
C ARG A 31 1.88 -5.14 -14.11
N GLY A 32 2.77 -4.25 -13.66
CA GLY A 32 3.37 -4.28 -12.33
C GLY A 32 2.32 -4.18 -11.22
N MET A 33 1.31 -3.32 -11.39
CA MET A 33 0.15 -3.25 -10.49
C MET A 33 -0.61 -4.58 -10.44
N VAL A 34 -0.92 -5.19 -11.59
CA VAL A 34 -1.66 -6.46 -11.65
C VAL A 34 -0.86 -7.61 -11.03
N LYS A 35 0.44 -7.69 -11.32
CA LYS A 35 1.35 -8.68 -10.71
C LYS A 35 1.41 -8.54 -9.19
N PHE A 36 1.45 -7.31 -8.68
CA PHE A 36 1.35 -7.09 -7.23
C PHE A 36 0.04 -7.65 -6.68
N GLN A 37 -1.10 -7.37 -7.32
CA GLN A 37 -2.42 -7.86 -6.89
C GLN A 37 -2.52 -9.41 -6.92
N LEU A 38 -1.73 -10.07 -7.76
CA LEU A 38 -1.59 -11.54 -7.80
C LEU A 38 -0.62 -12.09 -6.72
N ALA A 39 0.00 -11.20 -5.94
CA ALA A 39 1.10 -11.45 -5.01
C ALA A 39 2.41 -11.90 -5.68
N GLU A 40 2.61 -11.56 -6.95
CA GLU A 40 3.88 -11.75 -7.66
C GLU A 40 4.82 -10.54 -7.42
N ILE A 41 5.32 -10.43 -6.20
CA ILE A 41 6.00 -9.20 -5.73
C ILE A 41 7.28 -8.88 -6.52
N THR A 42 8.14 -9.87 -6.75
CA THR A 42 9.42 -9.66 -7.46
C THR A 42 9.21 -9.22 -8.91
N THR A 43 8.26 -9.84 -9.62
CA THR A 43 7.98 -9.51 -11.03
C THR A 43 7.20 -8.20 -11.17
N SER A 44 6.47 -7.78 -10.12
CA SER A 44 5.88 -6.44 -10.02
C SER A 44 6.95 -5.35 -9.96
N ILE A 45 7.96 -5.52 -9.10
CA ILE A 45 9.10 -4.59 -8.99
C ILE A 45 9.82 -4.45 -10.33
N GLN A 46 10.11 -5.56 -11.01
CA GLN A 46 10.79 -5.55 -12.31
C GLN A 46 10.04 -4.72 -13.36
N ASP A 47 8.72 -4.75 -13.36
CA ASP A 47 7.91 -3.94 -14.27
C ASP A 47 7.99 -2.45 -13.94
N PHE A 48 7.94 -2.07 -12.66
CA PHE A 48 8.13 -0.68 -12.25
C PHE A 48 9.55 -0.18 -12.57
N ASP A 49 10.57 -1.00 -12.34
CA ASP A 49 11.96 -0.69 -12.68
C ASP A 49 12.12 -0.48 -14.19
N THR A 50 11.46 -1.30 -15.01
CA THR A 50 11.45 -1.13 -16.47
C THR A 50 10.75 0.16 -16.89
N ALA A 51 9.61 0.49 -16.27
CA ALA A 51 8.90 1.74 -16.54
C ALA A 51 9.75 2.98 -16.23
N GLU A 52 10.47 2.98 -15.10
CA GLU A 52 11.41 4.03 -14.71
C GLU A 52 12.59 4.15 -15.68
N GLN A 53 13.13 3.01 -16.17
CA GLN A 53 14.20 3.02 -17.18
C GLN A 53 13.75 3.64 -18.50
N LEU A 54 12.51 3.38 -18.93
CA LEU A 54 11.93 3.94 -20.14
C LEU A 54 11.60 5.44 -20.00
N ASP A 55 11.13 5.87 -18.83
CA ASP A 55 10.88 7.28 -18.53
C ASP A 55 11.11 7.60 -17.05
N ARG A 56 12.28 8.18 -16.76
CA ARG A 56 12.71 8.57 -15.40
C ARG A 56 11.84 9.65 -14.76
N ARG A 57 11.01 10.37 -15.53
CA ARG A 57 10.09 11.37 -14.97
C ARG A 57 8.94 10.72 -14.21
N LEU A 58 8.73 9.42 -14.40
CA LEU A 58 7.69 8.65 -13.73
C LEU A 58 8.04 8.30 -12.28
N THR A 59 9.32 8.33 -11.89
CA THR A 59 9.77 7.87 -10.56
C THR A 59 8.94 8.40 -9.39
N PRO A 60 8.57 9.71 -9.32
CA PRO A 60 7.75 10.24 -8.22
C PRO A 60 6.26 9.85 -8.26
N TYR A 61 5.84 9.05 -9.23
CA TYR A 61 4.46 8.61 -9.41
C TYR A 61 4.34 7.08 -9.31
N LEU A 62 5.37 6.40 -8.78
CA LEU A 62 5.45 4.94 -8.68
C LEU A 62 5.28 4.45 -7.23
N TRP A 63 4.36 5.03 -6.46
CA TRP A 63 4.10 4.61 -5.07
C TRP A 63 3.77 3.12 -4.91
N GLN A 64 3.18 2.49 -5.93
CA GLN A 64 2.93 1.04 -5.91
C GLN A 64 4.23 0.22 -5.89
N ARG A 65 5.33 0.75 -6.45
CA ARG A 65 6.67 0.16 -6.35
C ARG A 65 7.15 0.16 -4.89
N GLY A 66 6.85 1.22 -4.13
CA GLY A 66 7.13 1.31 -2.70
C GLY A 66 6.40 0.20 -1.92
N LEU A 67 5.14 -0.07 -2.27
CA LEU A 67 4.39 -1.19 -1.69
C LEU A 67 5.04 -2.53 -2.05
N SER A 68 5.38 -2.75 -3.33
CA SER A 68 6.07 -3.96 -3.74
C SER A 68 7.41 -4.13 -3.00
N TYR A 69 8.16 -3.05 -2.75
CA TYR A 69 9.36 -3.09 -1.92
C TYR A 69 9.08 -3.51 -0.48
N TYR A 70 8.03 -2.98 0.15
CA TYR A 70 7.62 -3.41 1.50
C TYR A 70 7.39 -4.92 1.57
N TYR A 71 6.64 -5.48 0.61
CA TYR A 71 6.35 -6.92 0.58
C TYR A 71 7.52 -7.79 0.11
N ALA A 72 8.54 -7.20 -0.50
CA ALA A 72 9.82 -7.85 -0.78
C ALA A 72 10.81 -7.75 0.39
N GLU A 73 10.39 -7.17 1.52
CA GLU A 73 11.24 -6.87 2.68
C GLU A 73 12.41 -5.91 2.36
N ARG A 74 12.29 -5.17 1.26
CA ARG A 74 13.22 -4.14 0.79
C ARG A 74 12.84 -2.79 1.40
N PHE A 75 12.79 -2.75 2.73
CA PHE A 75 12.20 -1.63 3.47
C PHE A 75 12.94 -0.30 3.26
N ALA A 76 14.26 -0.33 3.08
CA ALA A 76 15.04 0.87 2.79
C ALA A 76 14.65 1.48 1.44
N GLU A 77 14.55 0.65 0.39
CA GLU A 77 14.08 1.12 -0.93
C GLU A 77 12.62 1.55 -0.91
N GLY A 78 11.76 0.86 -0.16
CA GLY A 78 10.37 1.26 0.04
C GLY A 78 10.24 2.65 0.68
N ALA A 79 10.95 2.89 1.80
CA ALA A 79 10.96 4.18 2.47
C ALA A 79 11.50 5.30 1.56
N GLN A 80 12.53 5.01 0.76
CA GLN A 80 13.09 5.96 -0.21
C GLN A 80 12.08 6.26 -1.33
N GLN A 81 11.39 5.24 -1.87
CA GLN A 81 10.39 5.45 -2.91
C GLN A 81 9.26 6.36 -2.43
N PHE A 82 8.69 6.09 -1.26
CA PHE A 82 7.64 6.96 -0.69
C PHE A 82 8.14 8.37 -0.36
N GLU A 83 9.40 8.53 0.04
CA GLU A 83 9.99 9.86 0.21
C GLU A 83 10.08 10.63 -1.10
N ILE A 84 10.36 9.94 -2.22
CA ILE A 84 10.35 10.53 -3.56
C ILE A 84 8.90 10.87 -3.99
N ASP A 85 7.93 10.00 -3.75
CA ASP A 85 6.53 10.23 -4.11
C ASP A 85 5.94 11.46 -3.40
N LEU A 86 6.27 11.62 -2.11
CA LEU A 86 5.88 12.78 -1.30
C LEU A 86 6.44 14.11 -1.81
N THR A 87 7.43 14.12 -2.71
CA THR A 87 7.91 15.36 -3.35
C THR A 87 6.90 15.97 -4.32
N VAL A 88 6.00 15.16 -4.88
CA VAL A 88 4.92 15.60 -5.77
C VAL A 88 3.54 15.49 -5.12
N ASN A 89 3.40 14.64 -4.09
CA ASN A 89 2.14 14.40 -3.37
C ASN A 89 2.29 14.59 -1.85
N SER A 90 2.85 15.74 -1.43
CA SER A 90 3.21 16.01 -0.02
C SER A 90 2.09 15.93 1.03
N GLN A 91 0.83 15.79 0.63
CA GLN A 91 -0.32 15.76 1.53
C GLN A 91 -1.00 14.38 1.58
N ASP A 92 -0.37 13.34 1.05
CA ASP A 92 -0.92 11.99 1.09
C ASP A 92 -0.60 11.29 2.41
N VAL A 93 -1.66 10.96 3.15
CA VAL A 93 -1.52 10.18 4.39
C VAL A 93 -0.99 8.78 4.09
N GLU A 94 -1.40 8.15 3.00
CA GLU A 94 -1.03 6.76 2.70
C GLU A 94 0.48 6.67 2.46
N GLU A 95 1.04 7.51 1.59
CA GLU A 95 2.47 7.52 1.32
C GLU A 95 3.29 7.80 2.59
N THR A 96 2.81 8.72 3.44
CA THR A 96 3.44 9.03 4.73
C THR A 96 3.41 7.84 5.69
N VAL A 97 2.26 7.15 5.80
CA VAL A 97 2.09 5.97 6.65
C VAL A 97 2.89 4.78 6.10
N TRP A 98 2.93 4.58 4.80
CA TRP A 98 3.72 3.51 4.19
C TRP A 98 5.22 3.73 4.36
N ARG A 99 5.69 4.98 4.24
CA ARG A 99 7.07 5.33 4.63
C ARG A 99 7.33 5.01 6.10
N TYR A 100 6.40 5.36 7.00
CA TYR A 100 6.48 4.98 8.41
C TYR A 100 6.60 3.46 8.58
N LEU A 101 5.75 2.67 7.91
CA LEU A 101 5.74 1.21 8.03
C LEU A 101 7.07 0.60 7.57
N CYS A 102 7.64 1.09 6.47
CA CYS A 102 8.98 0.69 6.03
C CYS A 102 10.04 1.01 7.11
N ILE A 103 10.01 2.21 7.70
CA ILE A 103 10.96 2.60 8.73
C ILE A 103 10.75 1.80 10.02
N ALA A 104 9.51 1.47 10.37
CA ALA A 104 9.19 0.66 11.54
C ALA A 104 9.79 -0.74 11.42
N GLN A 105 9.70 -1.37 10.24
CA GLN A 105 10.34 -2.66 9.97
C GLN A 105 11.88 -2.57 9.98
N LEU A 106 12.44 -1.45 9.51
CA LEU A 106 13.90 -1.28 9.41
C LEU A 106 14.56 -0.88 10.74
N LYS A 107 13.91 -0.03 11.54
CA LYS A 107 14.50 0.70 12.68
C LYS A 107 13.62 0.71 13.94
N GLY A 108 12.41 0.17 13.87
CA GLY A 108 11.43 0.15 14.96
C GLY A 108 10.48 1.36 14.96
N VAL A 109 9.33 1.17 15.62
CA VAL A 109 8.23 2.14 15.76
C VAL A 109 8.68 3.50 16.29
N SER A 110 9.59 3.51 17.28
CA SER A 110 10.06 4.77 17.88
C SER A 110 10.75 5.68 16.85
N GLU A 111 11.59 5.11 15.98
CA GLU A 111 12.25 5.86 14.91
C GLU A 111 11.29 6.22 13.79
N ALA A 112 10.38 5.31 13.43
CA ALA A 112 9.33 5.56 12.45
C ALA A 112 8.48 6.78 12.84
N LYS A 113 8.06 6.85 14.11
CA LYS A 113 7.26 7.95 14.65
C LYS A 113 7.98 9.30 14.59
N LYS A 114 9.28 9.33 14.90
CA LYS A 114 10.09 10.56 14.77
C LYS A 114 10.24 11.02 13.31
N SER A 115 10.18 10.09 12.37
CA SER A 115 10.34 10.35 10.94
C SER A 115 9.03 10.69 10.22
N LEU A 116 7.89 10.70 10.93
CA LEU A 116 6.58 10.95 10.34
C LEU A 116 6.52 12.37 9.78
N LEU A 117 6.20 12.49 8.49
CA LEU A 117 6.12 13.77 7.80
C LEU A 117 4.74 14.39 8.03
N PRO A 118 4.64 15.71 8.28
CA PRO A 118 3.36 16.33 8.58
C PRO A 118 2.45 16.37 7.34
N VAL A 119 1.28 15.76 7.46
CA VAL A 119 0.22 15.85 6.45
C VAL A 119 -0.86 16.82 6.91
N LYS A 120 -1.27 17.75 6.05
CA LYS A 120 -2.36 18.70 6.29
C LYS A 120 -3.48 18.49 5.28
N ASN A 121 -4.71 18.47 5.77
CA ASN A 121 -5.92 18.55 4.95
C ASN A 121 -6.18 17.38 3.98
N ASP A 122 -5.87 16.13 4.33
CA ASP A 122 -6.43 14.98 3.59
C ASP A 122 -7.96 15.08 3.67
N PRO A 123 -8.71 15.05 2.55
CA PRO A 123 -10.16 15.22 2.55
C PRO A 123 -10.89 14.06 3.24
N ARG A 124 -10.27 12.87 3.32
CA ARG A 124 -10.85 11.66 3.90
C ARG A 124 -10.68 11.71 5.42
N GLU A 125 -11.80 11.80 6.13
CA GLU A 125 -11.81 11.85 7.60
C GLU A 125 -11.11 10.67 8.25
N ILE A 126 -11.37 9.46 7.75
CA ILE A 126 -10.72 8.25 8.23
C ILE A 126 -9.19 8.31 8.08
N MET A 127 -8.67 8.92 7.01
CA MET A 127 -7.23 8.99 6.79
C MET A 127 -6.57 10.01 7.72
N ARG A 128 -7.24 11.13 8.03
CA ARG A 128 -6.75 12.04 9.08
C ARG A 128 -6.64 11.33 10.42
N CYS A 129 -7.65 10.54 10.77
CA CYS A 129 -7.65 9.76 12.02
C CYS A 129 -6.57 8.66 12.03
N VAL A 130 -6.34 7.98 10.90
CA VAL A 130 -5.22 7.05 10.72
C VAL A 130 -3.88 7.75 10.92
N TYR A 131 -3.66 8.91 10.32
CA TYR A 131 -2.44 9.69 10.55
C TYR A 131 -2.26 10.00 12.04
N ASP A 132 -3.30 10.45 12.71
CA ASP A 132 -3.25 10.78 14.14
C ASP A 132 -2.96 9.56 15.02
N LEU A 133 -3.42 8.36 14.65
CA LEU A 133 -3.08 7.11 15.34
C LEU A 133 -1.56 6.87 15.29
N TYR A 134 -0.97 6.95 14.09
CA TYR A 134 0.48 6.72 13.89
C TYR A 134 1.33 7.85 14.51
N ALA A 135 0.80 9.07 14.57
CA ALA A 135 1.39 10.17 15.33
C ALA A 135 1.23 10.01 16.86
N GLY A 136 0.38 9.09 17.32
CA GLY A 136 0.03 8.86 18.72
C GLY A 136 -0.82 9.97 19.35
N ASN A 137 -1.61 10.66 18.53
CA ASN A 137 -2.56 11.70 18.92
C ASN A 137 -4.00 11.18 19.01
N CYS A 138 -4.23 9.91 18.67
CA CYS A 138 -5.54 9.29 18.54
C CYS A 138 -5.50 7.84 19.03
N THR A 139 -6.64 7.34 19.52
CA THR A 139 -6.79 5.96 20.00
C THR A 139 -7.33 5.03 18.91
N ILE A 140 -7.31 3.74 19.19
CA ILE A 140 -7.91 2.71 18.34
C ILE A 140 -9.43 2.89 18.24
N ASP A 141 -10.09 3.24 19.35
CA ASP A 141 -11.54 3.44 19.41
C ASP A 141 -11.99 4.63 18.56
N ASP A 142 -11.20 5.71 18.55
CA ASP A 142 -11.44 6.86 17.69
C ASP A 142 -11.40 6.46 16.20
N VAL A 143 -10.42 5.65 15.80
CA VAL A 143 -10.31 5.14 14.41
C VAL A 143 -11.51 4.27 14.05
N LEU A 144 -11.97 3.42 14.97
CA LEU A 144 -13.16 2.59 14.76
C LEU A 144 -14.45 3.42 14.67
N GLN A 145 -14.57 4.45 15.50
CA GLN A 145 -15.72 5.36 15.49
C GLN A 145 -15.80 6.11 14.16
N VAL A 146 -14.72 6.74 13.71
CA VAL A 146 -14.64 7.41 12.40
C VAL A 146 -14.84 6.40 11.25
N GLY A 147 -14.28 5.20 11.40
CA GLY A 147 -14.40 4.10 10.45
C GLY A 147 -15.85 3.65 10.20
N SER A 148 -16.76 3.88 11.14
CA SER A 148 -18.16 3.44 11.05
C SER A 148 -19.00 4.16 9.99
N GLY A 149 -18.50 5.26 9.40
CA GLY A 149 -19.21 6.10 8.43
C GLY A 149 -19.54 5.47 7.07
N GLY A 150 -19.10 4.23 6.79
CA GLY A 150 -19.46 3.49 5.59
C GLY A 150 -18.48 2.37 5.26
N ASN A 151 -18.80 1.54 4.26
CA ASN A 151 -18.00 0.36 3.91
C ASN A 151 -16.54 0.71 3.56
N ARG A 152 -16.32 1.83 2.84
CA ARG A 152 -14.96 2.30 2.51
C ARG A 152 -14.19 2.77 3.74
N SER A 153 -14.83 3.51 4.65
CA SER A 153 -14.19 3.95 5.90
C SER A 153 -13.89 2.75 6.81
N GLN A 154 -14.78 1.76 6.86
CA GLN A 154 -14.55 0.52 7.61
C GLN A 154 -13.35 -0.25 7.06
N PHE A 155 -13.24 -0.36 5.73
CA PHE A 155 -12.10 -0.95 5.06
C PHE A 155 -10.78 -0.29 5.48
N TYR A 156 -10.69 1.03 5.34
CA TYR A 156 -9.46 1.77 5.67
C TYR A 156 -9.14 1.72 7.16
N ALA A 157 -10.15 1.83 8.04
CA ALA A 157 -9.95 1.68 9.48
C ALA A 157 -9.32 0.32 9.82
N HIS A 158 -9.90 -0.77 9.32
CA HIS A 158 -9.40 -2.11 9.62
C HIS A 158 -8.05 -2.39 8.95
N LEU A 159 -7.82 -1.93 7.72
CA LEU A 159 -6.52 -2.07 7.06
C LEU A 159 -5.41 -1.42 7.90
N TYR A 160 -5.58 -0.14 8.24
CA TYR A 160 -4.51 0.61 8.90
C TYR A 160 -4.35 0.26 10.38
N LEU A 161 -5.40 -0.21 11.06
CA LEU A 161 -5.28 -0.82 12.39
C LEU A 161 -4.50 -2.14 12.34
N GLY A 162 -4.75 -2.97 11.33
CA GLY A 162 -4.01 -4.22 11.14
C GLY A 162 -2.52 -3.97 10.93
N LEU A 163 -2.17 -3.03 10.04
CA LEU A 163 -0.79 -2.61 9.79
C LEU A 163 -0.14 -1.96 11.03
N TYR A 164 -0.91 -1.20 11.81
CA TYR A 164 -0.42 -0.59 13.05
C TYR A 164 -0.04 -1.67 14.07
N TYR A 165 -0.93 -2.62 14.31
CA TYR A 165 -0.65 -3.72 15.23
C TYR A 165 0.49 -4.61 14.76
N GLU A 166 0.65 -4.82 13.44
CA GLU A 166 1.81 -5.56 12.92
C GLU A 166 3.12 -4.82 13.23
N ALA A 167 3.16 -3.49 13.03
CA ALA A 167 4.33 -2.67 13.35
C ALA A 167 4.65 -2.67 14.86
N GLU A 168 3.65 -2.74 15.73
CA GLU A 168 3.79 -2.90 17.19
C GLU A 168 4.11 -4.34 17.63
N ASN A 169 4.27 -5.28 16.70
CA ASN A 169 4.50 -6.71 16.95
C ASN A 169 3.35 -7.43 17.69
N ILE A 170 2.11 -6.95 17.55
CA ILE A 170 0.90 -7.55 18.12
C ILE A 170 0.16 -8.35 17.04
N VAL A 171 0.72 -9.51 16.69
CA VAL A 171 0.33 -10.31 15.50
C VAL A 171 -1.13 -10.77 15.51
N GLU A 172 -1.67 -11.20 16.64
CA GLU A 172 -3.06 -11.70 16.72
C GLU A 172 -4.07 -10.61 16.35
N LEU A 173 -3.89 -9.39 16.86
CA LEU A 173 -4.74 -8.26 16.49
C LEU A 173 -4.50 -7.82 15.04
N ALA A 174 -3.24 -7.80 14.59
CA ALA A 174 -2.91 -7.48 13.21
C ALA A 174 -3.67 -8.38 12.23
N LYS A 175 -3.64 -9.69 12.49
CA LYS A 175 -4.37 -10.70 11.74
C LYS A 175 -5.88 -10.44 11.74
N ASP A 176 -6.48 -10.27 12.91
CA ASP A 176 -7.92 -10.03 13.04
C ASP A 176 -8.39 -8.82 12.21
N TYR A 177 -7.64 -7.72 12.25
CA TYR A 177 -7.98 -6.50 11.53
C TYR A 177 -7.74 -6.62 10.02
N ILE A 178 -6.61 -7.19 9.58
CA ILE A 178 -6.34 -7.40 8.15
C ILE A 178 -7.34 -8.36 7.52
N VAL A 179 -7.67 -9.47 8.20
CA VAL A 179 -8.67 -10.44 7.68
C VAL A 179 -10.05 -9.78 7.57
N LYS A 180 -10.47 -8.96 8.56
CA LYS A 180 -11.71 -8.19 8.45
C LYS A 180 -11.68 -7.20 7.28
N ALA A 181 -10.59 -6.45 7.11
CA ALA A 181 -10.45 -5.52 5.98
C ALA A 181 -10.54 -6.24 4.63
N ALA A 182 -9.84 -7.37 4.50
CA ALA A 182 -9.80 -8.17 3.28
C ALA A 182 -11.14 -8.82 2.95
N ASP A 183 -11.80 -9.46 3.93
CA ASP A 183 -12.89 -10.39 3.65
C ASP A 183 -14.29 -9.82 3.93
N LYS A 184 -14.41 -8.82 4.81
CA LYS A 184 -15.70 -8.23 5.18
C LYS A 184 -15.97 -6.90 4.48
N TYR A 185 -14.94 -6.07 4.29
CA TYR A 185 -15.08 -4.70 3.82
C TYR A 185 -14.53 -4.54 2.40
N GLN A 186 -15.06 -5.32 1.46
CA GLN A 186 -14.62 -5.26 0.07
C GLN A 186 -14.93 -3.92 -0.59
N VAL A 187 -13.93 -3.34 -1.26
CA VAL A 187 -14.05 -2.09 -2.03
C VAL A 187 -13.32 -2.21 -3.38
N GLU A 188 -13.79 -1.46 -4.38
CA GLU A 188 -13.12 -1.34 -5.68
C GLU A 188 -11.96 -0.34 -5.59
N ASP A 189 -10.92 -0.75 -4.88
CA ASP A 189 -9.73 0.06 -4.59
C ASP A 189 -8.47 -0.81 -4.68
N TYR A 190 -7.35 -0.23 -5.09
CA TYR A 190 -6.06 -0.92 -5.12
C TYR A 190 -5.66 -1.41 -3.73
N MET A 191 -5.97 -0.63 -2.69
CA MET A 191 -5.64 -0.97 -1.31
C MET A 191 -6.39 -2.21 -0.80
N TRP A 192 -7.57 -2.52 -1.34
CA TRP A 192 -8.26 -3.76 -0.99
C TRP A 192 -7.50 -4.99 -1.48
N TYR A 193 -6.94 -4.93 -2.70
CA TYR A 193 -6.05 -5.99 -3.17
C TYR A 193 -4.77 -6.07 -2.34
N LEU A 194 -4.25 -4.94 -1.85
CA LEU A 194 -3.15 -4.96 -0.91
C LEU A 194 -3.51 -5.72 0.37
N ALA A 195 -4.70 -5.54 0.94
CA ALA A 195 -5.14 -6.31 2.10
C ALA A 195 -5.18 -7.83 1.80
N GLN A 196 -5.62 -8.21 0.60
CA GLN A 196 -5.61 -9.61 0.13
C GLN A 196 -4.18 -10.15 -0.04
N VAL A 197 -3.28 -9.35 -0.64
CA VAL A 197 -1.85 -9.69 -0.77
C VAL A 197 -1.20 -9.84 0.60
N HIS A 198 -1.48 -8.93 1.53
CA HIS A 198 -1.01 -8.98 2.90
C HIS A 198 -1.40 -10.30 3.57
N LYS A 199 -2.70 -10.60 3.57
CA LYS A 199 -3.25 -11.83 4.13
C LYS A 199 -2.59 -13.07 3.52
N LYS A 200 -2.44 -13.11 2.19
CA LYS A 200 -1.81 -14.23 1.46
C LYS A 200 -0.34 -14.40 1.82
N VAL A 201 0.44 -13.33 1.80
CA VAL A 201 1.90 -13.37 2.07
C VAL A 201 2.19 -13.75 3.52
N ARG A 202 1.35 -13.33 4.46
CA ARG A 202 1.49 -13.65 5.89
C ARG A 202 0.86 -15.00 6.30
N GLY A 203 0.08 -15.63 5.41
CA GLY A 203 -0.59 -16.91 5.69
C GLY A 203 -1.75 -16.78 6.69
N TRP A 204 -2.50 -15.68 6.63
CA TRP A 204 -3.58 -15.34 7.55
C TRP A 204 -4.98 -15.78 7.08
#